data_AF-A0A1E4B5G4-F1
#
_entry.id   AF-A0A1E4B5G4-F1
#
_cell.length_a   1.000
_cell.length_b   1.000
_cell.length_c   1.000
_cell.angle_alpha   90.00
_cell.angle_beta   90.00
_cell.angle_gamma   90.00
#
_symmetry.space_group_name_H-M   'P 1'
#
loop_
_entity.id
_entity.type
_entity.pdbx_description
1 polymer ?
#
loop_
_entity_poly.entity_id
_entity_poly.type
_entity_poly.pdbx_seq_one_letter_code
_entity_poly.pdbx_strand_id
1 'polypeptide(L)'
;MTIVVGLMSGTSLDGISAAVVRFTRAGEGGRIGYELLGYDVVAYDEAQRARLARALREGTPEEYCRLNFDLGELLARAAVQVIAESGVARREVAAIASHGQTLWHVPGHSTWQVGEASVIAERLGRPVVSDFRVRDMAAGGQGAPLVPIADALLFGGAHWRALQNIGGIGNVTVVPPNGGVTGVRAFDTGPGVVVIDGVTRALVPSLRYDVDGALARQGLPVQEVVEAALRDPYFAAPPPKSTGRELFSPDYIASFIRQCRAVRAEATASDIIATAVELTAHSIADAYRRFLPEPIQDVVVSGGGAKNPALVESVARLLPGRQVVPFDALFFDGEAKEAVAFALLGFLHLEGVPGNVPAATGAAGGRVLGKLTPA
;
A
#
# COMPACT_ATOMS: atom_id res chain seq x y z
N MET A 1 4.60 25.76 -9.05
CA MET A 1 4.37 24.92 -7.85
C MET A 1 2.88 24.69 -7.74
N THR A 2 2.46 23.50 -7.34
CA THR A 2 1.05 23.08 -7.32
C THR A 2 0.79 22.36 -6.00
N ILE A 3 -0.15 22.85 -5.19
CA ILE A 3 -0.52 22.19 -3.94
C ILE A 3 -1.73 21.28 -4.20
N VAL A 4 -1.64 20.02 -3.80
CA VAL A 4 -2.74 19.05 -3.95
C VAL A 4 -2.99 18.38 -2.61
N VAL A 5 -4.25 18.20 -2.25
CA VAL A 5 -4.64 17.39 -1.09
C VAL A 5 -4.93 15.98 -1.58
N GLY A 6 -4.23 14.97 -1.08
CA GLY A 6 -4.55 13.56 -1.33
C GLY A 6 -5.41 12.98 -0.22
N LEU A 7 -6.47 12.26 -0.57
CA LEU A 7 -7.37 11.56 0.35
C LEU A 7 -7.42 10.07 0.04
N MET A 8 -7.28 9.25 1.08
CA MET A 8 -7.31 7.78 0.99
C MET A 8 -8.09 7.18 2.16
N SER A 9 -9.09 6.35 1.85
CA SER A 9 -9.69 5.43 2.81
C SER A 9 -9.38 3.99 2.43
N GLY A 10 -8.56 3.35 3.25
CA GLY A 10 -8.09 1.99 3.05
C GLY A 10 -9.13 0.91 3.38
N THR A 11 -8.82 -0.33 3.02
CA THR A 11 -9.67 -1.48 3.34
C THR A 11 -9.61 -1.91 4.81
N SER A 12 -8.68 -1.37 5.59
CA SER A 12 -8.63 -1.59 7.04
C SER A 12 -9.76 -0.89 7.79
N LEU A 13 -10.44 0.09 7.16
CA LEU A 13 -11.53 0.87 7.73
C LEU A 13 -11.16 1.56 9.05
N ASP A 14 -9.89 1.96 9.20
CA ASP A 14 -9.43 2.64 10.40
C ASP A 14 -9.73 4.14 10.38
N GLY A 15 -9.75 4.75 9.20
CA GLY A 15 -10.03 6.15 9.01
C GLY A 15 -9.70 6.64 7.61
N ILE A 16 -9.72 7.95 7.45
CA ILE A 16 -9.35 8.67 6.22
C ILE A 16 -7.99 9.31 6.42
N SER A 17 -6.99 8.84 5.67
CA SER A 17 -5.69 9.48 5.56
C SER A 17 -5.77 10.65 4.60
N ALA A 18 -5.30 11.82 5.04
CA ALA A 18 -5.29 13.05 4.25
C ALA A 18 -3.91 13.68 4.27
N ALA A 19 -3.39 14.10 3.12
CA ALA A 19 -2.07 14.73 3.00
C ALA A 19 -2.13 15.99 2.13
N VAL A 20 -1.52 17.08 2.57
CA VAL A 20 -1.32 18.30 1.78
C VAL A 20 0.10 18.28 1.23
N VAL A 21 0.24 18.24 -0.09
CA VAL A 21 1.55 18.10 -0.74
C VAL A 21 1.76 19.24 -1.74
N ARG A 22 2.92 19.89 -1.66
CA ARG A 22 3.38 20.84 -2.67
C ARG A 22 4.26 20.12 -3.67
N PHE A 23 3.87 20.16 -4.94
CA PHE A 23 4.64 19.64 -6.05
C PHE A 23 5.30 20.74 -6.86
N THR A 24 6.51 20.48 -7.33
CA THR A 24 7.24 21.31 -8.29
C THR A 24 7.51 20.49 -9.54
N ARG A 25 7.13 21.01 -10.70
CA ARG A 25 7.39 20.36 -11.99
C ARG A 25 8.88 20.09 -12.14
N ALA A 26 9.20 18.96 -12.76
CA ALA A 26 10.54 18.65 -13.21
C ALA A 26 11.04 19.74 -14.18
N GLY A 27 12.23 20.31 -13.92
CA GLY A 27 12.96 21.13 -14.89
C GLY A 27 13.70 20.30 -15.94
N GLU A 28 14.55 20.92 -16.76
CA GLU A 28 15.44 20.19 -17.69
C GLU A 28 16.38 19.27 -16.89
N GLY A 29 16.15 17.96 -16.99
CA GLY A 29 16.87 16.91 -16.24
C GLY A 29 16.29 16.55 -14.86
N GLY A 30 15.16 17.15 -14.46
CA GLY A 30 14.70 17.12 -13.07
C GLY A 30 13.72 16.00 -12.72
N ARG A 31 13.75 15.58 -11.45
CA ARG A 31 12.68 14.82 -10.81
C ARG A 31 11.54 15.75 -10.38
N ILE A 32 10.36 15.20 -10.14
CA ILE A 32 9.28 15.97 -9.50
C ILE A 32 9.71 16.29 -8.07
N GLY A 33 9.81 17.59 -7.76
CA GLY A 33 10.02 18.04 -6.39
C GLY A 33 8.73 17.90 -5.59
N TYR A 34 8.83 17.47 -4.34
CA TYR A 34 7.69 17.33 -3.44
C TYR A 34 8.04 17.78 -2.02
N GLU A 35 7.04 18.28 -1.31
CA GLU A 35 7.13 18.65 0.09
C GLU A 35 5.80 18.33 0.77
N LEU A 36 5.83 17.50 1.82
CA LEU A 36 4.66 17.19 2.63
C LEU A 36 4.43 18.34 3.62
N LEU A 37 3.36 19.10 3.41
CA LEU A 37 3.02 20.27 4.23
C LEU A 37 2.14 19.93 5.43
N GLY A 38 1.40 18.83 5.35
CA GLY A 38 0.56 18.34 6.44
C GLY A 38 0.06 16.94 6.14
N TYR A 39 -0.11 16.15 7.20
CA TYR A 39 -0.69 14.81 7.15
C TYR A 39 -1.54 14.60 8.39
N ASP A 40 -2.70 14.00 8.22
CA ASP A 40 -3.59 13.65 9.31
C ASP A 40 -4.41 12.39 8.97
N VAL A 41 -4.92 11.73 10.01
CA VAL A 41 -5.83 10.58 9.92
C VAL A 41 -7.09 10.87 10.72
N VAL A 42 -8.20 11.04 10.02
CA VAL A 42 -9.52 11.16 10.65
C VAL A 42 -10.10 9.77 10.85
N ALA A 43 -10.05 9.28 12.08
CA ALA A 43 -10.57 7.97 12.45
C ALA A 43 -12.09 7.86 12.20
N TYR A 44 -12.53 6.69 11.73
CA TYR A 44 -13.95 6.38 11.71
C TYR A 44 -14.45 6.06 13.11
N ASP A 45 -15.60 6.64 13.48
CA ASP A 45 -16.32 6.18 14.65
C ASP A 45 -16.86 4.75 14.45
N GLU A 46 -17.30 4.11 15.53
CA GLU A 46 -17.76 2.72 15.50
C GLU A 46 -18.95 2.51 14.55
N ALA A 47 -19.88 3.46 14.49
CA ALA A 47 -21.06 3.38 13.64
C ALA A 47 -20.70 3.51 12.15
N GLN A 48 -19.81 4.45 11.82
CA GLN A 48 -19.26 4.64 10.47
C GLN A 48 -18.50 3.39 10.02
N ARG A 49 -17.61 2.86 10.88
CA ARG A 49 -16.85 1.64 10.60
C ARG A 49 -17.77 0.44 10.38
N ALA A 50 -18.77 0.25 11.25
CA ALA A 50 -19.74 -0.83 11.13
C ALA A 50 -20.56 -0.73 9.82
N ARG A 51 -20.97 0.48 9.45
CA ARG A 51 -21.71 0.72 8.20
C ARG A 51 -20.86 0.43 6.97
N LEU A 52 -19.60 0.87 6.94
CA LEU A 52 -18.66 0.55 5.86
C LEU A 52 -18.40 -0.96 5.78
N ALA A 53 -18.16 -1.63 6.91
CA ALA A 53 -17.94 -3.07 6.98
C ALA A 53 -19.16 -3.89 6.53
N ARG A 54 -20.39 -3.38 6.75
CA ARG A 54 -21.61 -3.96 6.18
C ARG A 54 -21.64 -3.77 4.68
N ALA A 55 -21.40 -2.56 4.19
CA ALA A 55 -21.39 -2.23 2.76
C ALA A 55 -20.38 -3.03 1.92
N LEU A 56 -19.27 -3.50 2.52
CA LEU A 56 -18.32 -4.41 1.85
C LEU A 56 -18.87 -5.82 1.62
N ARG A 57 -19.95 -6.20 2.28
CA ARG A 57 -20.56 -7.54 2.20
C ARG A 57 -21.92 -7.51 1.53
N GLU A 58 -22.72 -6.52 1.89
CA GLU A 58 -24.10 -6.38 1.44
C GLU A 58 -24.58 -4.93 1.51
N GLY A 59 -25.55 -4.60 0.67
CA GLY A 59 -26.21 -3.32 0.66
C GLY A 59 -27.23 -3.24 -0.47
N THR A 60 -28.29 -2.49 -0.23
CA THR A 60 -29.27 -2.13 -1.26
C THR A 60 -28.76 -0.97 -2.10
N PRO A 61 -29.29 -0.75 -3.33
CA PRO A 61 -28.96 0.44 -4.11
C PRO A 61 -29.16 1.76 -3.35
N GLU A 62 -30.20 1.83 -2.51
CA GLU A 62 -30.45 3.00 -1.66
C GLU A 62 -29.34 3.19 -0.61
N GLU A 63 -28.94 2.13 0.10
CA GLU A 63 -27.88 2.20 1.10
C GLU A 63 -26.55 2.65 0.50
N TYR A 64 -26.20 2.13 -0.69
CA TYR A 64 -25.00 2.55 -1.41
C TYR A 64 -25.08 3.99 -1.92
N CYS A 65 -26.24 4.42 -2.41
CA CYS A 65 -26.48 5.81 -2.82
C CYS A 65 -26.24 6.77 -1.65
N ARG A 66 -26.83 6.47 -0.48
CA ARG A 66 -26.63 7.27 0.74
C ARG A 66 -25.18 7.25 1.21
N LEU A 67 -24.56 6.06 1.25
CA LEU A 67 -23.19 5.90 1.69
C LEU A 67 -22.20 6.69 0.83
N ASN A 68 -22.41 6.76 -0.50
CA ASN A 68 -21.56 7.53 -1.39
C ASN A 68 -21.50 9.02 -1.00
N PHE A 69 -22.65 9.63 -0.68
CA PHE A 69 -22.74 11.01 -0.23
C PHE A 69 -22.20 11.20 1.19
N ASP A 70 -22.57 10.33 2.12
CA ASP A 70 -22.13 10.40 3.52
C ASP A 70 -20.61 10.27 3.65
N LEU A 71 -20.00 9.41 2.83
CA LEU A 71 -18.55 9.29 2.75
C LEU A 71 -17.91 10.52 2.08
N GLY A 72 -18.56 11.12 1.07
CA GLY A 72 -18.13 12.39 0.50
C GLY A 72 -18.03 13.49 1.56
N GLU A 73 -18.99 13.57 2.48
CA GLU A 73 -18.94 14.49 3.62
C GLU A 73 -17.79 14.21 4.59
N LEU A 74 -17.52 12.92 4.89
CA LEU A 74 -16.40 12.51 5.74
C LEU A 74 -15.05 12.88 5.10
N LEU A 75 -14.89 12.60 3.81
CA LEU A 75 -13.69 12.95 3.03
C LEU A 75 -13.49 14.47 2.97
N ALA A 76 -14.58 15.23 2.78
CA ALA A 76 -14.52 16.69 2.80
C ALA A 76 -14.07 17.24 4.15
N ARG A 77 -14.54 16.65 5.27
CA ARG A 77 -14.09 17.03 6.61
C ARG A 77 -12.60 16.76 6.82
N ALA A 78 -12.13 15.56 6.44
CA ALA A 78 -10.71 15.23 6.53
C ALA A 78 -9.83 16.19 5.71
N ALA A 79 -10.26 16.55 4.50
CA ALA A 79 -9.56 17.53 3.69
C ALA A 79 -9.52 18.93 4.35
N VAL A 80 -10.63 19.40 4.92
CA VAL A 80 -10.69 20.67 5.64
C VAL A 80 -9.74 20.68 6.84
N GLN A 81 -9.72 19.60 7.61
CA GLN A 81 -8.88 19.48 8.79
C GLN A 81 -7.39 19.54 8.42
N VAL A 82 -6.93 18.69 7.49
CA VAL A 82 -5.51 18.67 7.12
C VAL A 82 -5.04 19.96 6.44
N ILE A 83 -5.93 20.64 5.69
CA ILE A 83 -5.61 21.96 5.10
C ILE A 83 -5.37 22.98 6.22
N ALA A 84 -6.25 23.01 7.24
CA ALA A 84 -6.11 23.93 8.36
C ALA A 84 -4.81 23.66 9.15
N GLU A 85 -4.50 22.40 9.43
CA GLU A 85 -3.30 21.99 10.16
C GLU A 85 -2.00 22.26 9.39
N SER A 86 -2.03 22.17 8.05
CA SER A 86 -0.88 22.47 7.20
C SER A 86 -0.53 23.97 7.12
N GLY A 87 -1.41 24.86 7.59
CA GLY A 87 -1.26 26.31 7.48
C GLY A 87 -1.44 26.88 6.06
N VAL A 88 -1.78 26.05 5.06
CA VAL A 88 -2.03 26.47 3.68
C VAL A 88 -3.39 27.14 3.55
N ALA A 89 -3.47 28.25 2.82
CA ALA A 89 -4.76 28.85 2.54
C ALA A 89 -5.54 27.97 1.54
N ARG A 90 -6.79 27.64 1.84
CA ARG A 90 -7.65 26.79 0.98
C ARG A 90 -7.64 27.18 -0.50
N ARG A 91 -7.58 28.48 -0.81
CA ARG A 91 -7.53 29.01 -2.19
C ARG A 91 -6.27 28.62 -2.97
N GLU A 92 -5.19 28.26 -2.28
CA GLU A 92 -3.90 27.86 -2.87
C GLU A 92 -3.87 26.37 -3.24
N VAL A 93 -4.79 25.58 -2.70
CA VAL A 93 -4.92 24.15 -3.02
C VAL A 93 -5.44 24.02 -4.45
N ALA A 94 -4.64 23.55 -5.39
CA ALA A 94 -5.03 23.43 -6.80
C ALA A 94 -6.20 22.45 -7.01
N ALA A 95 -6.16 21.29 -6.35
CA ALA A 95 -7.22 20.28 -6.38
C ALA A 95 -7.19 19.36 -5.15
N ILE A 96 -8.28 18.64 -4.96
CA ILE A 96 -8.38 17.49 -4.06
C ILE A 96 -8.29 16.22 -4.89
N ALA A 97 -7.41 15.30 -4.54
CA ALA A 97 -7.23 14.02 -5.19
C ALA A 97 -7.78 12.92 -4.29
N SER A 98 -8.98 12.43 -4.58
CA SER A 98 -9.70 11.50 -3.70
C SER A 98 -9.75 10.09 -4.29
N HIS A 99 -9.11 9.13 -3.62
CA HIS A 99 -9.32 7.73 -3.92
C HIS A 99 -10.75 7.28 -3.59
N GLY A 100 -11.32 7.84 -2.52
CA GLY A 100 -12.54 7.33 -1.89
C GLY A 100 -12.29 6.06 -1.07
N GLN A 101 -13.35 5.28 -0.89
CA GLN A 101 -13.34 3.94 -0.29
C GLN A 101 -13.61 2.90 -1.37
N THR A 102 -12.78 1.88 -1.50
CA THR A 102 -13.11 0.73 -2.34
C THR A 102 -14.21 -0.09 -1.68
N LEU A 103 -15.36 -0.26 -2.36
CA LEU A 103 -16.40 -1.21 -1.96
C LEU A 103 -16.17 -2.58 -2.58
N TRP A 104 -15.78 -2.61 -3.86
CA TRP A 104 -15.53 -3.86 -4.57
C TRP A 104 -14.46 -3.72 -5.64
N HIS A 105 -13.74 -4.81 -5.91
CA HIS A 105 -12.71 -4.84 -6.92
C HIS A 105 -12.62 -6.23 -7.57
N VAL A 106 -12.77 -6.27 -8.90
CA VAL A 106 -12.60 -7.47 -9.74
C VAL A 106 -11.49 -7.19 -10.75
N PRO A 107 -10.23 -7.54 -10.44
CA PRO A 107 -9.08 -7.26 -11.29
C PRO A 107 -9.29 -7.68 -12.75
N GLY A 108 -8.89 -6.81 -13.68
CA GLY A 108 -9.06 -7.02 -15.12
C GLY A 108 -10.49 -6.88 -15.67
N HIS A 109 -11.50 -6.64 -14.81
CA HIS A 109 -12.90 -6.52 -15.24
C HIS A 109 -13.57 -5.23 -14.76
N SER A 110 -13.72 -5.03 -13.44
CA SER A 110 -14.42 -3.86 -12.88
C SER A 110 -13.93 -3.47 -11.48
N THR A 111 -14.18 -2.22 -11.10
CA THR A 111 -13.82 -1.68 -9.78
C THR A 111 -14.81 -0.63 -9.35
N TRP A 112 -15.01 -0.50 -8.03
CA TRP A 112 -15.97 0.42 -7.47
C TRP A 112 -15.43 1.11 -6.23
N GLN A 113 -15.17 2.40 -6.37
CA GLN A 113 -14.84 3.31 -5.30
C GLN A 113 -16.03 4.25 -5.06
N VAL A 114 -16.29 4.58 -3.80
CA VAL A 114 -17.34 5.52 -3.39
C VAL A 114 -16.74 6.66 -2.56
N GLY A 115 -17.49 7.75 -2.43
CA GLY A 115 -17.05 9.01 -1.84
C GLY A 115 -17.30 10.12 -2.85
N GLU A 116 -18.50 10.70 -2.82
CA GLU A 116 -19.01 11.57 -3.88
C GLU A 116 -18.12 12.80 -4.10
N ALA A 117 -17.48 12.87 -5.27
CA ALA A 117 -16.57 13.95 -5.63
C ALA A 117 -17.28 15.31 -5.70
N SER A 118 -18.56 15.34 -6.10
CA SER A 118 -19.36 16.57 -6.15
C SER A 118 -19.64 17.14 -4.76
N VAL A 119 -19.83 16.28 -3.76
CA VAL A 119 -19.95 16.70 -2.35
C VAL A 119 -18.63 17.29 -1.87
N ILE A 120 -17.51 16.63 -2.15
CA ILE A 120 -16.18 17.14 -1.78
C ILE A 120 -15.93 18.50 -2.46
N ALA A 121 -16.23 18.63 -3.76
CA ALA A 121 -16.05 19.86 -4.51
C ALA A 121 -16.88 21.02 -3.91
N GLU A 122 -18.18 20.81 -3.71
CA GLU A 122 -19.11 21.80 -3.13
C GLU A 122 -18.66 22.25 -1.73
N ARG A 123 -18.26 21.30 -0.87
CA ARG A 123 -17.80 21.61 0.49
C ARG A 123 -16.47 22.36 0.48
N LEU A 124 -15.59 22.08 -0.48
CA LEU A 124 -14.27 22.69 -0.58
C LEU A 124 -14.19 23.96 -1.43
N GLY A 125 -15.12 24.17 -2.36
CA GLY A 125 -15.00 25.17 -3.42
C GLY A 125 -13.74 24.98 -4.27
N ARG A 126 -13.25 23.73 -4.38
CA ARG A 126 -12.03 23.33 -5.09
C ARG A 126 -12.33 22.13 -5.99
N PRO A 127 -11.68 22.02 -7.17
CA PRO A 127 -11.91 20.89 -8.05
C PRO A 127 -11.40 19.58 -7.42
N VAL A 128 -12.04 18.47 -7.78
CA VAL A 128 -11.74 17.15 -7.26
C VAL A 128 -11.35 16.22 -8.40
N VAL A 129 -10.21 15.55 -8.28
CA VAL A 129 -9.82 14.42 -9.14
C VAL A 129 -10.12 13.12 -8.38
N SER A 130 -10.99 12.28 -8.93
CA SER A 130 -11.41 11.00 -8.32
C SER A 130 -11.35 9.84 -9.32
N ASP A 131 -11.77 8.62 -8.93
CA ASP A 131 -11.91 7.45 -9.82
C ASP A 131 -10.63 7.01 -10.56
N PHE A 132 -9.48 7.09 -9.88
CA PHE A 132 -8.17 6.80 -10.49
C PHE A 132 -8.05 5.40 -11.11
N ARG A 133 -8.67 4.38 -10.50
CA ARG A 133 -8.51 2.97 -10.92
C ARG A 133 -9.21 2.64 -12.24
N VAL A 134 -10.35 3.28 -12.48
CA VAL A 134 -11.27 2.92 -13.59
C VAL A 134 -10.58 3.07 -14.94
N ARG A 135 -9.78 4.12 -15.12
CA ARG A 135 -9.11 4.39 -16.41
C ARG A 135 -7.98 3.42 -16.72
N ASP A 136 -7.28 2.95 -15.71
CA ASP A 136 -6.25 1.90 -15.87
C ASP A 136 -6.89 0.59 -16.30
N MET A 137 -8.00 0.20 -15.66
CA MET A 137 -8.74 -1.02 -16.04
C MET A 137 -9.33 -0.97 -17.43
N ALA A 138 -9.91 0.17 -17.82
CA ALA A 138 -10.39 0.38 -19.18
C ALA A 138 -9.26 0.28 -20.24
N ALA A 139 -7.99 0.42 -19.83
CA ALA A 139 -6.82 0.23 -20.68
C ALA A 139 -6.23 -1.19 -20.61
N GLY A 140 -6.96 -2.15 -20.04
CA GLY A 140 -6.55 -3.55 -19.90
C GLY A 140 -5.73 -3.85 -18.65
N GLY A 141 -5.57 -2.87 -17.75
CA GLY A 141 -4.87 -3.06 -16.48
C GLY A 141 -5.76 -3.66 -15.39
N GLN A 142 -5.17 -3.91 -14.24
CA GLN A 142 -5.86 -4.41 -13.07
C GLN A 142 -6.44 -3.28 -12.20
N GLY A 143 -6.09 -2.00 -12.40
CA GLY A 143 -6.54 -0.89 -11.54
C GLY A 143 -5.83 -0.80 -10.19
N ALA A 144 -4.86 -1.68 -9.95
CA ALA A 144 -4.03 -1.76 -8.76
C ALA A 144 -2.74 -2.54 -9.08
N PRO A 145 -1.67 -2.35 -8.29
CA PRO A 145 -1.45 -1.24 -7.37
C PRO A 145 -1.16 0.08 -8.12
N LEU A 146 -1.63 1.22 -7.60
CA LEU A 146 -1.34 2.55 -8.18
C LEU A 146 -0.20 3.29 -7.48
N VAL A 147 0.11 2.92 -6.24
CA VAL A 147 1.23 3.50 -5.45
C VAL A 147 2.60 3.41 -6.15
N PRO A 148 2.91 2.40 -7.00
CA PRO A 148 4.20 2.35 -7.71
C PRO A 148 4.53 3.60 -8.53
N ILE A 149 3.56 4.43 -8.92
CA ILE A 149 3.85 5.70 -9.59
C ILE A 149 4.58 6.69 -8.66
N ALA A 150 4.23 6.72 -7.37
CA ALA A 150 4.89 7.55 -6.38
C ALA A 150 6.28 7.01 -6.05
N ASP A 151 6.41 5.69 -5.93
CA ASP A 151 7.71 5.02 -5.82
C ASP A 151 8.65 5.42 -6.97
N ALA A 152 8.14 5.34 -8.21
CA ALA A 152 8.88 5.65 -9.42
C ALA A 152 9.28 7.13 -9.54
N LEU A 153 8.36 8.06 -9.24
CA LEU A 153 8.56 9.48 -9.53
C LEU A 153 9.09 10.29 -8.35
N LEU A 154 8.80 9.88 -7.11
CA LEU A 154 9.16 10.63 -5.90
C LEU A 154 10.31 9.97 -5.15
N PHE A 155 10.29 8.65 -5.00
CA PHE A 155 11.12 7.95 -4.01
C PHE A 155 12.34 7.20 -4.59
N GLY A 156 12.63 7.39 -5.88
CA GLY A 156 13.87 6.91 -6.51
C GLY A 156 15.15 7.47 -5.88
N GLY A 157 16.31 6.96 -6.27
CA GLY A 157 17.62 7.38 -5.75
C GLY A 157 18.64 7.60 -6.87
N ALA A 158 19.89 7.89 -6.52
CA ALA A 158 21.00 7.92 -7.48
C ALA A 158 21.37 6.52 -8.02
N HIS A 159 20.91 5.47 -7.34
CA HIS A 159 21.13 4.07 -7.68
C HIS A 159 19.79 3.35 -7.81
N TRP A 160 19.83 2.10 -8.29
CA TRP A 160 18.67 1.21 -8.26
C TRP A 160 18.20 1.02 -6.82
N ARG A 161 16.91 1.24 -6.60
CA ARG A 161 16.28 1.16 -5.28
C ARG A 161 15.09 0.24 -5.34
N ALA A 162 14.96 -0.63 -4.34
CA ALA A 162 13.75 -1.39 -4.11
C ALA A 162 12.92 -0.70 -3.03
N LEU A 163 11.64 -0.48 -3.28
CA LEU A 163 10.67 -0.02 -2.30
C LEU A 163 9.78 -1.20 -1.93
N GLN A 164 10.08 -1.80 -0.79
CA GLN A 164 9.42 -3.00 -0.27
C GLN A 164 8.30 -2.61 0.69
N ASN A 165 7.06 -2.70 0.24
CA ASN A 165 5.94 -2.62 1.16
C ASN A 165 5.72 -3.98 1.84
N ILE A 166 5.57 -3.97 3.16
CA ILE A 166 5.28 -5.14 3.98
C ILE A 166 3.92 -4.90 4.66
N GLY A 167 2.86 -4.93 3.86
CA GLY A 167 1.48 -4.92 4.33
C GLY A 167 1.02 -6.32 4.72
N GLY A 168 -0.28 -6.62 4.63
CA GLY A 168 -0.75 -8.01 4.76
C GLY A 168 -0.07 -8.94 3.75
N ILE A 169 0.04 -8.47 2.51
CA ILE A 169 0.87 -9.04 1.44
C ILE A 169 2.10 -8.15 1.25
N GLY A 170 3.26 -8.79 1.04
CA GLY A 170 4.50 -8.11 0.70
C GLY A 170 4.58 -7.83 -0.79
N ASN A 171 4.98 -6.63 -1.19
CA ASN A 171 5.23 -6.28 -2.59
C ASN A 171 6.42 -5.33 -2.73
N VAL A 172 7.06 -5.40 -3.89
CA VAL A 172 8.24 -4.60 -4.21
C VAL A 172 7.98 -3.77 -5.46
N THR A 173 8.38 -2.50 -5.43
CA THR A 173 8.61 -1.67 -6.62
C THR A 173 10.11 -1.45 -6.78
N VAL A 174 10.70 -1.89 -7.89
CA VAL A 174 12.10 -1.62 -8.23
C VAL A 174 12.17 -0.45 -9.18
N VAL A 175 12.93 0.58 -8.77
CA VAL A 175 12.98 1.88 -9.42
C VAL A 175 14.39 2.13 -9.96
N PRO A 176 14.53 2.56 -11.23
CA PRO A 176 15.82 2.88 -11.83
C PRO A 176 16.48 4.10 -11.18
N PRO A 177 17.80 4.28 -11.38
CA PRO A 177 18.50 5.51 -11.02
C PRO A 177 17.78 6.75 -11.55
N ASN A 178 17.72 7.78 -10.72
CA ASN A 178 17.03 9.05 -10.95
C ASN A 178 15.49 8.95 -11.04
N GLY A 179 14.91 7.76 -10.81
CA GLY A 179 13.48 7.54 -10.90
C GLY A 179 12.97 7.48 -12.34
N GLY A 180 11.66 7.61 -12.49
CA GLY A 180 10.97 7.46 -13.77
C GLY A 180 10.25 6.11 -13.89
N VAL A 181 9.32 6.03 -14.84
CA VAL A 181 8.43 4.88 -15.03
C VAL A 181 9.07 3.79 -15.91
N THR A 182 9.91 4.19 -16.86
CA THR A 182 10.58 3.25 -17.77
C THR A 182 11.55 2.36 -17.00
N GLY A 183 11.40 1.04 -17.12
CA GLY A 183 12.24 0.08 -16.40
C GLY A 183 11.79 -0.21 -14.96
N VAL A 184 10.69 0.40 -14.50
CA VAL A 184 10.08 0.04 -13.21
C VAL A 184 9.47 -1.36 -13.31
N ARG A 185 9.70 -2.16 -12.27
CA ARG A 185 9.10 -3.48 -12.13
C ARG A 185 8.44 -3.58 -10.77
N ALA A 186 7.23 -4.13 -10.71
CA ALA A 186 6.51 -4.33 -9.47
C ALA A 186 5.79 -5.67 -9.45
N PHE A 187 5.77 -6.32 -8.29
CA PHE A 187 5.09 -7.59 -8.07
C PHE A 187 4.98 -7.90 -6.58
N ASP A 188 4.08 -8.82 -6.23
CA ASP A 188 3.98 -9.34 -4.88
C ASP A 188 5.09 -10.37 -4.61
N THR A 189 5.78 -10.24 -3.48
CA THR A 189 6.85 -11.15 -3.04
C THR A 189 6.29 -12.35 -2.28
N GLY A 190 5.07 -12.25 -1.75
CA GLY A 190 4.42 -13.29 -0.95
C GLY A 190 3.71 -12.74 0.28
N PRO A 191 3.60 -13.51 1.38
CA PRO A 191 2.97 -13.01 2.58
C PRO A 191 3.79 -11.83 3.11
N GLY A 192 3.11 -10.81 3.62
CA GLY A 192 3.71 -9.82 4.51
C GLY A 192 3.36 -10.18 5.94
N VAL A 193 2.64 -9.32 6.65
CA VAL A 193 2.21 -9.60 8.05
C VAL A 193 1.01 -10.54 8.15
N VAL A 194 0.33 -10.90 7.06
CA VAL A 194 -0.93 -11.69 7.14
C VAL A 194 -0.77 -13.03 7.86
N VAL A 195 0.34 -13.74 7.62
CA VAL A 195 0.62 -15.03 8.27
C VAL A 195 1.09 -14.81 9.70
N ILE A 196 1.96 -13.81 9.93
CA ILE A 196 2.46 -13.44 11.26
C ILE A 196 1.29 -13.09 12.20
N ASP A 197 0.42 -12.18 11.77
CA ASP A 197 -0.74 -11.77 12.55
C ASP A 197 -1.76 -12.90 12.70
N GLY A 198 -1.93 -13.71 11.64
CA GLY A 198 -2.79 -14.88 11.64
C GLY A 198 -2.40 -15.90 12.72
N VAL A 199 -1.13 -16.27 12.74
CA VAL A 199 -0.56 -17.18 13.75
C VAL A 199 -0.64 -16.55 15.13
N THR A 200 -0.31 -15.26 15.27
CA THR A 200 -0.37 -14.55 16.55
C THR A 200 -1.77 -14.60 17.15
N ARG A 201 -2.81 -14.26 16.37
CA ARG A 201 -4.21 -14.34 16.85
C ARG A 201 -4.62 -15.77 17.22
N ALA A 202 -4.15 -16.77 16.46
CA ALA A 202 -4.51 -18.16 16.69
C ALA A 202 -3.86 -18.74 17.96
N LEU A 203 -2.68 -18.27 18.33
CA LEU A 203 -1.89 -18.82 19.44
C LEU A 203 -1.90 -17.94 20.70
N VAL A 204 -2.13 -16.64 20.55
CA VAL A 204 -2.17 -15.64 21.63
C VAL A 204 -3.43 -14.77 21.45
N PRO A 205 -4.63 -15.25 21.86
CA PRO A 205 -5.90 -14.61 21.53
C PRO A 205 -6.08 -13.17 22.04
N SER A 206 -5.28 -12.74 23.01
CA SER A 206 -5.27 -11.36 23.52
C SER A 206 -4.60 -10.36 22.56
N LEU A 207 -3.84 -10.83 21.58
CA LEU A 207 -3.08 -9.99 20.64
C LEU A 207 -3.66 -10.09 19.22
N ARG A 208 -3.69 -8.94 18.53
CA ARG A 208 -4.12 -8.86 17.12
C ARG A 208 -2.96 -9.13 16.14
N TYR A 209 -1.74 -8.83 16.56
CA TYR A 209 -0.47 -8.97 15.84
C TYR A 209 0.68 -9.03 16.87
N ASP A 210 1.89 -9.41 16.43
CA ASP A 210 3.09 -9.46 17.27
C ASP A 210 3.69 -8.05 17.44
N VAL A 211 3.45 -7.44 18.60
CA VAL A 211 3.88 -6.07 18.90
C VAL A 211 5.40 -6.01 18.97
N ASP A 212 5.99 -5.15 18.14
CA ASP A 212 7.45 -4.95 18.02
C ASP A 212 8.26 -6.23 17.74
N GLY A 213 7.62 -7.27 17.19
CA GLY A 213 8.27 -8.56 16.96
C GLY A 213 8.74 -9.26 18.24
N ALA A 214 8.16 -8.90 19.39
CA ALA A 214 8.65 -9.32 20.71
C ALA A 214 8.51 -10.83 20.92
N LEU A 215 7.43 -11.44 20.43
CA LEU A 215 7.24 -12.88 20.51
C LEU A 215 8.16 -13.60 19.52
N ALA A 216 8.26 -13.11 18.28
CA ALA A 216 9.16 -13.68 17.28
C ALA A 216 10.62 -13.73 17.76
N ARG A 217 11.12 -12.68 18.41
CA ARG A 217 12.50 -12.63 18.94
C ARG A 217 12.79 -13.64 20.05
N GLN A 218 11.76 -14.13 20.73
CA GLN A 218 11.90 -15.16 21.77
C GLN A 218 11.83 -16.58 21.20
N GLY A 219 11.38 -16.73 19.96
CA GLY A 219 11.20 -18.01 19.31
C GLY A 219 12.44 -18.50 18.59
N LEU A 220 12.55 -19.82 18.46
CA LEU A 220 13.45 -20.49 17.55
C LEU A 220 12.65 -20.97 16.32
N PRO A 221 12.83 -20.38 15.12
CA PRO A 221 12.10 -20.79 13.93
C PRO A 221 12.23 -22.28 13.60
N VAL A 222 11.17 -22.86 13.05
CA VAL A 222 11.15 -24.23 12.51
C VAL A 222 11.46 -24.17 11.01
N GLN A 223 12.75 -24.14 10.67
CA GLN A 223 13.23 -23.81 9.32
C GLN A 223 12.72 -24.75 8.24
N GLU A 224 12.53 -26.04 8.56
CA GLU A 224 12.01 -27.04 7.63
C GLU A 224 10.60 -26.68 7.12
N VAL A 225 9.79 -26.01 7.94
CA VAL A 225 8.46 -25.53 7.54
C VAL A 225 8.55 -24.33 6.60
N VAL A 226 9.51 -23.42 6.84
CA VAL A 226 9.77 -22.29 5.93
C VAL A 226 10.17 -22.81 4.55
N GLU A 227 11.12 -23.74 4.50
CA GLU A 227 11.58 -24.35 3.26
C GLU A 227 10.48 -25.11 2.51
N ALA A 228 9.63 -25.84 3.24
CA ALA A 228 8.49 -26.53 2.66
C ALA A 228 7.44 -25.56 2.12
N ALA A 229 7.12 -24.50 2.86
CA ALA A 229 6.15 -23.48 2.44
C ALA A 229 6.60 -22.74 1.17
N LEU A 230 7.91 -22.46 1.03
CA LEU A 230 8.47 -21.81 -0.15
C LEU A 230 8.49 -22.68 -1.42
N ARG A 231 8.09 -23.95 -1.33
CA ARG A 231 7.89 -24.81 -2.51
C ARG A 231 6.53 -24.60 -3.19
N ASP A 232 5.66 -23.78 -2.61
CA ASP A 232 4.40 -23.42 -3.27
C ASP A 232 4.69 -22.80 -4.66
N PRO A 233 3.95 -23.22 -5.73
CA PRO A 233 4.17 -22.73 -7.09
C PRO A 233 4.17 -21.19 -7.24
N TYR A 234 3.45 -20.48 -6.36
CA TYR A 234 3.41 -19.03 -6.37
C TYR A 234 4.80 -18.38 -6.24
N PHE A 235 5.66 -18.91 -5.38
CA PHE A 235 6.99 -18.32 -5.14
C PHE A 235 7.90 -18.49 -6.37
N ALA A 236 7.78 -19.61 -7.08
CA ALA A 236 8.56 -19.89 -8.29
C ALA A 236 8.04 -19.17 -9.54
N ALA A 237 6.77 -18.74 -9.57
CA ALA A 237 6.19 -18.05 -10.72
C ALA A 237 6.90 -16.71 -11.02
N PRO A 238 7.23 -16.40 -12.30
CA PRO A 238 7.83 -15.13 -12.67
C PRO A 238 6.80 -13.98 -12.64
N PRO A 239 7.24 -12.73 -12.41
CA PRO A 239 6.39 -11.54 -12.59
C PRO A 239 5.87 -11.39 -14.04
N PRO A 240 4.72 -10.72 -14.27
CA PRO A 240 3.86 -10.10 -13.27
C PRO A 240 3.11 -11.13 -12.43
N LYS A 241 3.08 -10.94 -11.10
CA LYS A 241 2.35 -11.82 -10.18
C LYS A 241 1.78 -11.04 -9.00
N SER A 242 0.61 -11.47 -8.57
CA SER A 242 -0.11 -10.95 -7.41
C SER A 242 -0.67 -12.09 -6.56
N THR A 243 -0.95 -11.82 -5.30
CA THR A 243 -1.58 -12.77 -4.36
C THR A 243 -2.33 -12.03 -3.25
N GLY A 244 -2.89 -12.78 -2.31
CA GLY A 244 -3.80 -12.25 -1.33
C GLY A 244 -4.21 -13.27 -0.28
N ARG A 245 -5.30 -12.94 0.41
CA ARG A 245 -5.88 -13.78 1.47
C ARG A 245 -6.50 -15.07 0.94
N GLU A 246 -6.70 -15.17 -0.36
CA GLU A 246 -7.12 -16.39 -1.05
C GLU A 246 -6.06 -17.49 -0.95
N LEU A 247 -4.77 -17.15 -1.05
CA LEU A 247 -3.67 -18.10 -0.86
C LEU A 247 -3.29 -18.21 0.62
N PHE A 248 -3.05 -17.07 1.29
CA PHE A 248 -2.68 -17.01 2.70
C PHE A 248 -3.93 -16.93 3.59
N SER A 249 -4.80 -17.92 3.42
CA SER A 249 -6.12 -17.99 4.06
C SER A 249 -6.05 -18.43 5.53
N PRO A 250 -7.16 -18.34 6.28
CA PRO A 250 -7.26 -18.95 7.62
C PRO A 250 -6.90 -20.44 7.64
N ASP A 251 -7.24 -21.18 6.58
CA ASP A 251 -6.89 -22.60 6.46
C ASP A 251 -5.39 -22.80 6.24
N TYR A 252 -4.75 -21.92 5.45
CA TYR A 252 -3.29 -21.89 5.32
C TYR A 252 -2.62 -21.67 6.68
N ILE A 253 -3.08 -20.68 7.46
CA ILE A 253 -2.55 -20.37 8.79
C ILE A 253 -2.71 -21.57 9.73
N ALA A 254 -3.88 -22.20 9.76
CA ALA A 254 -4.12 -23.39 10.58
C ALA A 254 -3.22 -24.57 10.16
N SER A 255 -3.00 -24.75 8.86
CA SER A 255 -2.09 -25.76 8.33
C SER A 255 -0.63 -25.48 8.70
N PHE A 256 -0.19 -24.23 8.58
CA PHE A 256 1.15 -23.78 8.93
C PHE A 256 1.48 -24.07 10.40
N ILE A 257 0.55 -23.77 11.32
CA ILE A 257 0.68 -24.11 12.75
C ILE A 257 0.81 -25.62 12.97
N ARG A 258 -0.04 -26.42 12.29
CA ARG A 258 0.02 -27.89 12.39
C ARG A 258 1.34 -28.44 11.88
N GLN A 259 1.87 -27.91 10.78
CA GLN A 259 3.15 -28.33 10.20
C GLN A 259 4.31 -28.04 11.15
N CYS A 260 4.33 -26.87 11.79
CA CYS A 260 5.34 -26.55 12.82
C CYS A 260 5.33 -27.57 13.96
N ARG A 261 4.13 -27.91 14.48
CA ARG A 261 3.99 -28.91 15.54
C ARG A 261 4.25 -30.35 15.08
N ALA A 262 4.07 -30.64 13.79
CA ALA A 262 4.39 -31.96 13.25
C ALA A 262 5.90 -32.17 13.12
N VAL A 263 6.66 -31.12 12.77
CA VAL A 263 8.13 -31.16 12.73
C VAL A 263 8.72 -31.10 14.12
N ARG A 264 8.20 -30.23 14.99
CA ARG A 264 8.65 -30.06 16.38
C ARG A 264 7.45 -29.98 17.33
N ALA A 265 7.14 -31.08 18.00
CA ALA A 265 5.93 -31.24 18.81
C ALA A 265 5.80 -30.20 19.94
N GLU A 266 6.94 -29.80 20.50
CA GLU A 266 7.10 -28.85 21.59
C GLU A 266 7.26 -27.38 21.12
N ALA A 267 7.08 -27.09 19.82
CA ALA A 267 7.18 -25.72 19.30
C ALA A 267 6.23 -24.78 20.04
N THR A 268 6.80 -23.75 20.66
CA THR A 268 6.07 -22.74 21.44
C THR A 268 5.31 -21.78 20.52
N ALA A 269 4.44 -20.94 21.08
CA ALA A 269 3.79 -19.88 20.30
C ALA A 269 4.83 -18.95 19.66
N SER A 270 5.84 -18.53 20.44
CA SER A 270 6.95 -17.70 19.98
C SER A 270 7.71 -18.34 18.82
N ASP A 271 7.97 -19.65 18.87
CA ASP A 271 8.64 -20.37 17.79
C ASP A 271 7.85 -20.34 16.47
N ILE A 272 6.54 -20.58 16.53
CA ILE A 272 5.69 -20.62 15.34
C ILE A 272 5.53 -19.20 14.76
N ILE A 273 5.44 -18.18 15.62
CA ILE A 273 5.44 -16.77 15.19
C ILE A 273 6.79 -16.40 14.54
N ALA A 274 7.91 -16.81 15.13
CA ALA A 274 9.25 -16.63 14.55
C ALA A 274 9.37 -17.34 13.19
N THR A 275 8.77 -18.53 13.05
CA THR A 275 8.72 -19.28 11.79
C THR A 275 7.91 -18.51 10.72
N ALA A 276 6.81 -17.85 11.09
CA ALA A 276 6.03 -17.01 10.17
C ALA A 276 6.79 -15.73 9.75
N VAL A 277 7.59 -15.16 10.65
CA VAL A 277 8.51 -14.05 10.33
C VAL A 277 9.56 -14.51 9.31
N GLU A 278 10.20 -15.66 9.53
CA GLU A 278 11.18 -16.21 8.59
C GLU A 278 10.56 -16.56 7.23
N LEU A 279 9.32 -17.09 7.19
CA LEU A 279 8.61 -17.30 5.92
C LEU A 279 8.50 -16.01 5.09
N THR A 280 8.11 -14.92 5.75
CA THR A 280 7.98 -13.61 5.10
C THR A 280 9.34 -13.11 4.61
N ALA A 281 10.35 -13.11 5.47
CA ALA A 281 11.68 -12.62 5.14
C ALA A 281 12.36 -13.44 4.02
N HIS A 282 12.27 -14.78 4.09
CA HIS A 282 12.78 -15.65 3.03
C HIS A 282 12.00 -15.50 1.73
N SER A 283 10.68 -15.26 1.76
CA SER A 283 9.92 -15.01 0.53
C SER A 283 10.39 -13.74 -0.20
N ILE A 284 10.67 -12.68 0.55
CA ILE A 284 11.25 -11.43 0.03
C ILE A 284 12.64 -11.71 -0.55
N ALA A 285 13.52 -12.36 0.21
CA ALA A 285 14.88 -12.64 -0.25
C ALA A 285 14.93 -13.55 -1.49
N ASP A 286 14.08 -14.58 -1.55
CA ASP A 286 13.96 -15.47 -2.70
C ASP A 286 13.49 -14.72 -3.94
N ALA A 287 12.50 -13.84 -3.79
CA ALA A 287 12.00 -13.02 -4.89
C ALA A 287 13.07 -12.06 -5.43
N TYR A 288 13.88 -11.45 -4.54
CA TYR A 288 14.97 -10.57 -4.93
C TYR A 288 16.04 -11.34 -5.71
N ARG A 289 16.39 -12.53 -5.24
CA ARG A 289 17.39 -13.38 -5.89
C ARG A 289 16.95 -13.87 -7.27
N ARG A 290 15.67 -14.23 -7.42
CA ARG A 290 15.16 -14.82 -8.67
C ARG A 290 14.80 -13.79 -9.73
N PHE A 291 14.22 -12.66 -9.32
CA PHE A 291 13.53 -11.78 -10.24
C PHE A 291 14.14 -10.39 -10.35
N LEU A 292 15.08 -10.02 -9.46
CA LEU A 292 15.72 -8.70 -9.44
C LEU A 292 17.22 -8.78 -9.78
N PRO A 293 17.58 -8.78 -11.08
CA PRO A 293 18.98 -8.76 -11.51
C PRO A 293 19.64 -7.39 -11.32
N GLU A 294 18.89 -6.32 -11.03
CA GLU A 294 19.46 -4.99 -10.88
C GLU A 294 20.37 -4.87 -9.66
N PRO A 295 21.42 -4.04 -9.74
CA PRO A 295 22.34 -3.80 -8.63
C PRO A 295 21.67 -2.89 -7.58
N ILE A 296 20.65 -3.41 -6.91
CA ILE A 296 19.91 -2.73 -5.85
C ILE A 296 20.85 -2.53 -4.66
N GLN A 297 21.10 -1.29 -4.29
CA GLN A 297 21.90 -0.93 -3.11
C GLN A 297 21.01 -0.76 -1.88
N ASP A 298 19.86 -0.12 -2.04
CA ASP A 298 18.95 0.21 -0.94
C ASP A 298 17.61 -0.51 -1.09
N VAL A 299 17.15 -1.08 0.01
CA VAL A 299 15.81 -1.65 0.18
C VAL A 299 15.06 -0.81 1.20
N VAL A 300 14.18 0.05 0.69
CA VAL A 300 13.38 0.93 1.53
C VAL A 300 12.11 0.21 1.93
N VAL A 301 11.96 -0.11 3.21
CA VAL A 301 10.81 -0.86 3.74
C VAL A 301 9.71 0.07 4.24
N SER A 302 8.45 -0.21 3.89
CA SER A 302 7.25 0.50 4.36
C SER A 302 6.15 -0.46 4.78
N GLY A 303 5.03 0.06 5.28
CA GLY A 303 3.87 -0.73 5.72
C GLY A 303 4.03 -1.30 7.13
N GLY A 304 2.98 -1.95 7.64
CA GLY A 304 2.93 -2.42 9.03
C GLY A 304 4.09 -3.34 9.43
N GLY A 305 4.58 -4.17 8.53
CA GLY A 305 5.72 -5.05 8.77
C GLY A 305 7.07 -4.32 8.90
N ALA A 306 7.20 -3.08 8.41
CA ALA A 306 8.37 -2.25 8.67
C ALA A 306 8.46 -1.81 10.14
N LYS A 307 7.34 -1.86 10.89
CA LYS A 307 7.27 -1.63 12.33
C LYS A 307 7.52 -2.90 13.15
N ASN A 308 7.87 -4.03 12.52
CA ASN A 308 8.28 -5.26 13.20
C ASN A 308 9.80 -5.42 13.10
N PRO A 309 10.58 -5.02 14.12
CA PRO A 309 12.03 -5.14 14.13
C PRO A 309 12.55 -6.55 13.83
N ALA A 310 11.90 -7.60 14.36
CA ALA A 310 12.31 -8.99 14.12
C ALA A 310 12.27 -9.34 12.62
N LEU A 311 11.23 -8.88 11.93
CA LEU A 311 11.07 -9.06 10.49
C LEU A 311 12.10 -8.25 9.69
N VAL A 312 12.28 -6.97 10.03
CA VAL A 312 13.25 -6.11 9.34
C VAL A 312 14.69 -6.64 9.49
N GLU A 313 15.05 -7.11 10.69
CA GLU A 313 16.34 -7.76 10.96
C GLU A 313 16.53 -9.04 10.15
N SER A 314 15.49 -9.88 10.07
CA SER A 314 15.53 -11.11 9.25
C SER A 314 15.69 -10.81 7.77
N VAL A 315 14.96 -9.82 7.23
CA VAL A 315 15.11 -9.36 5.84
C VAL A 315 16.53 -8.84 5.58
N ALA A 316 17.07 -8.01 6.48
CA ALA A 316 18.44 -7.49 6.34
C ALA A 316 19.49 -8.60 6.34
N ARG A 317 19.34 -9.62 7.21
CA ARG A 317 20.23 -10.79 7.26
C ARG A 317 20.20 -11.59 5.96
N LEU A 318 19.04 -11.72 5.33
CA LEU A 318 18.85 -12.51 4.11
C LEU A 318 19.14 -11.74 2.80
N LEU A 319 19.42 -10.44 2.89
CA LEU A 319 19.78 -9.58 1.76
C LEU A 319 21.20 -9.00 1.93
N PRO A 320 22.25 -9.84 2.04
CA PRO A 320 23.61 -9.35 2.27
C PRO A 320 24.07 -8.43 1.14
N GLY A 321 24.79 -7.37 1.52
CA GLY A 321 25.28 -6.35 0.59
C GLY A 321 24.24 -5.31 0.16
N ARG A 322 23.02 -5.37 0.71
CA ARG A 322 21.97 -4.36 0.51
C ARG A 322 21.65 -3.68 1.83
N GLN A 323 21.47 -2.37 1.81
CA GLN A 323 21.06 -1.60 2.99
C GLN A 323 19.53 -1.65 3.11
N VAL A 324 19.02 -2.26 4.17
CA VAL A 324 17.58 -2.24 4.49
C VAL A 324 17.31 -1.02 5.37
N VAL A 325 16.46 -0.11 4.90
CA VAL A 325 16.21 1.19 5.56
C VAL A 325 14.71 1.42 5.67
N PRO A 326 14.18 1.85 6.83
CA PRO A 326 12.78 2.28 6.93
C PRO A 326 12.50 3.48 6.03
N PHE A 327 11.32 3.52 5.41
CA PHE A 327 10.85 4.63 4.58
C PHE A 327 10.95 5.97 5.31
N ASP A 328 10.55 5.98 6.58
CA ASP A 328 10.47 7.14 7.46
C ASP A 328 11.85 7.73 7.79
N ALA A 329 12.91 6.91 7.69
CA ALA A 329 14.28 7.38 7.89
C ALA A 329 14.82 8.18 6.69
N LEU A 330 14.20 8.04 5.51
CA LEU A 330 14.64 8.71 4.29
C LEU A 330 13.70 9.82 3.82
N PHE A 331 12.42 9.73 4.19
CA PHE A 331 11.39 10.58 3.62
C PHE A 331 10.56 11.25 4.71
N PHE A 332 9.40 10.70 4.99
CA PHE A 332 8.43 11.19 5.96
C PHE A 332 7.69 9.96 6.52
N ASP A 333 6.82 10.17 7.51
CA ASP A 333 6.02 9.08 8.09
C ASP A 333 5.38 8.19 7.01
N GLY A 334 5.70 6.90 7.02
CA GLY A 334 5.27 5.94 6.02
C GLY A 334 3.75 5.77 5.94
N GLU A 335 3.01 6.13 7.00
CA GLU A 335 1.55 6.14 6.99
C GLU A 335 0.97 7.18 6.02
N ALA A 336 1.71 8.27 5.76
CA ALA A 336 1.31 9.29 4.80
C ALA A 336 1.54 8.88 3.34
N LYS A 337 2.33 7.83 3.08
CA LYS A 337 2.80 7.45 1.74
C LYS A 337 1.67 7.27 0.73
N GLU A 338 0.59 6.60 1.12
CA GLU A 338 -0.55 6.37 0.22
C GLU A 338 -1.31 7.67 -0.09
N ALA A 339 -1.57 8.51 0.91
CA ALA A 339 -2.22 9.80 0.72
C ALA A 339 -1.37 10.73 -0.18
N VAL A 340 -0.04 10.72 0.01
CA VAL A 340 0.91 11.42 -0.89
C VAL A 340 0.86 10.87 -2.31
N ALA A 341 0.75 9.54 -2.48
CA ALA A 341 0.61 8.93 -3.81
C ALA A 341 -0.67 9.38 -4.52
N PHE A 342 -1.80 9.51 -3.81
CA PHE A 342 -3.02 10.06 -4.40
C PHE A 342 -2.93 11.55 -4.69
N ALA A 343 -2.28 12.34 -3.82
CA ALA A 343 -1.98 13.75 -4.12
C ALA A 343 -1.15 13.87 -5.42
N LEU A 344 -0.16 12.99 -5.61
CA LEU A 344 0.62 12.92 -6.84
C LEU A 344 -0.25 12.57 -8.06
N LEU A 345 -1.16 11.60 -7.94
CA LEU A 345 -2.07 11.25 -9.04
C LEU A 345 -2.95 12.43 -9.45
N GLY A 346 -3.44 13.21 -8.49
CA GLY A 346 -4.16 14.46 -8.77
C GLY A 346 -3.28 15.48 -9.47
N PHE A 347 -2.03 15.67 -9.01
CA PHE A 347 -1.07 16.53 -9.68
C PHE A 347 -0.82 16.08 -11.13
N LEU A 348 -0.52 14.80 -11.37
CA LEU A 348 -0.29 14.25 -12.71
C LEU A 348 -1.51 14.41 -13.62
N HIS A 349 -2.73 14.27 -13.09
CA HIS A 349 -3.96 14.52 -13.84
C HIS A 349 -4.03 15.98 -14.34
N LEU A 350 -3.78 16.95 -13.45
CA LEU A 350 -3.77 18.37 -13.81
C LEU A 350 -2.68 18.71 -14.85
N GLU A 351 -1.59 17.97 -14.82
CA GLU A 351 -0.47 18.08 -15.77
C GLU A 351 -0.72 17.35 -17.10
N GLY A 352 -1.78 16.54 -17.20
CA GLY A 352 -2.05 15.71 -18.37
C GLY A 352 -1.02 14.58 -18.57
N VAL A 353 -0.33 14.15 -17.50
CA VAL A 353 0.72 13.13 -17.54
C VAL A 353 0.18 11.79 -17.02
N PRO A 354 0.64 10.64 -17.56
CA PRO A 354 0.25 9.33 -17.07
C PRO A 354 0.48 9.12 -15.57
N GLY A 355 -0.49 8.50 -14.89
CA GLY A 355 -0.46 8.20 -13.46
C GLY A 355 -0.33 6.71 -13.12
N ASN A 356 -0.30 5.82 -14.11
CA ASN A 356 -0.09 4.38 -13.89
C ASN A 356 1.32 3.95 -14.31
N VAL A 357 1.75 2.81 -13.75
CA VAL A 357 2.93 2.07 -14.20
C VAL A 357 2.43 0.82 -14.94
N PRO A 358 2.51 0.77 -16.28
CA PRO A 358 1.98 -0.36 -17.05
C PRO A 358 2.55 -1.73 -16.64
N ALA A 359 3.84 -1.77 -16.29
CA ALA A 359 4.50 -2.97 -15.80
C ALA A 359 3.98 -3.46 -14.43
N ALA A 360 3.32 -2.59 -13.66
CA ALA A 360 2.70 -2.93 -12.39
C ALA A 360 1.25 -3.38 -12.55
N THR A 361 0.48 -2.69 -13.40
CA THR A 361 -0.96 -2.94 -13.52
C THR A 361 -1.35 -3.87 -14.67
N GLY A 362 -0.47 -4.09 -15.65
CA GLY A 362 -0.78 -4.83 -16.88
C GLY A 362 -1.51 -4.01 -17.95
N ALA A 363 -1.72 -2.70 -17.75
CA ALA A 363 -2.34 -1.86 -18.75
C ALA A 363 -1.53 -1.79 -20.06
N ALA A 364 -2.20 -1.60 -21.19
CA ALA A 364 -1.56 -1.53 -22.52
C ALA A 364 -0.59 -0.34 -22.70
N GLY A 365 -0.55 0.60 -21.75
CA GLY A 365 0.37 1.72 -21.75
C GLY A 365 0.01 2.78 -20.70
N GLY A 366 0.79 3.86 -20.67
CA GLY A 366 0.55 4.99 -19.76
C GLY A 366 -0.82 5.64 -20.00
N ARG A 367 -1.54 5.97 -18.92
CA ARG A 367 -2.84 6.65 -18.94
C ARG A 367 -2.88 7.75 -17.89
N VAL A 368 -3.41 8.91 -18.28
CA VAL A 368 -3.85 9.93 -17.32
C VAL A 368 -5.00 9.34 -16.54
N LEU A 369 -4.84 9.21 -15.22
CA LEU A 369 -5.82 8.56 -14.35
C LEU A 369 -6.76 9.58 -13.72
N GLY A 370 -7.97 9.13 -13.40
CA GLY A 370 -8.97 9.91 -12.68
C GLY A 370 -9.91 10.73 -13.57
N LYS A 371 -10.92 11.31 -12.92
CA LYS A 371 -11.97 12.16 -13.49
C LYS A 371 -11.98 13.49 -12.73
N LEU A 372 -12.13 14.61 -13.43
CA LEU A 372 -12.18 15.93 -12.83
C LEU A 372 -13.64 16.36 -12.60
N THR A 373 -13.99 16.60 -11.34
CA THR A 373 -15.20 17.31 -10.93
C THR A 373 -14.85 18.78 -10.69
N PRO A 374 -15.48 19.74 -11.40
CA PRO A 374 -15.29 21.17 -11.17
C PRO A 374 -15.66 21.59 -9.74
N ALA A 375 -15.11 22.72 -9.31
CA ALA A 375 -15.35 23.33 -7.99
C ALA A 375 -16.79 23.83 -7.82
#